data_AF-A0A6A3MLY1-F1
#
_entry.id   AF-A0A6A3MLY1-F1
#
_cell.length_a   1.000
_cell.length_b   1.000
_cell.length_c   1.000
_cell.angle_alpha   90.00
_cell.angle_beta   90.00
_cell.angle_gamma   90.00
#
_symmetry.space_group_name_H-M   'P 1'
#
loop_
_entity.id
_entity.type
_entity.pdbx_description
1 polymer ?
#
loop_
_entity_poly.entity_id
_entity_poly.type
_entity_poly.pdbx_seq_one_letter_code
_entity_poly.pdbx_strand_id
1 'polypeptide(L)'
;MSKPESNQKSSYTPETMSPKSTTSSTPESGTSDEFLEFEGTTSFAPAPCTTQLSLEDYVNSTNAIPNATALDYVTLLEGAKDDLDHIRTTFQRHKGEVFQLEVSVKLQVLKQSRVATYCIEMEPISLERIDVLESKMRDLQDEVEVIANHSRGLQDLEVSVKLLQDDVDAREKEFAELKKQFMTLGTSQDTTTLVQVQVQATTKVADWICWNNNADDIIRTILPGLYHVTAVVNYKSKSTNAAIQLMKGAECIQTAYCGFTDGYCSSTTLACTTRVEKNQQFAVKCPVSLTGMSFLTIVRLGK
;
A
#
# COMPACT_ATOMS: atom_id res chain seq x y z
N MET A 1 -72.12 -6.94 16.27
CA MET A 1 -71.03 -7.09 15.28
C MET A 1 -70.32 -8.40 15.55
N SER A 2 -70.08 -9.14 14.47
CA SER A 2 -69.97 -10.59 14.43
C SER A 2 -68.65 -11.19 14.93
N LYS A 3 -68.78 -12.36 15.57
CA LYS A 3 -67.86 -13.51 15.71
C LYS A 3 -66.51 -13.35 16.44
N PRO A 4 -66.38 -14.04 17.59
CA PRO A 4 -65.18 -14.74 18.04
C PRO A 4 -65.25 -16.27 17.76
N GLU A 5 -64.17 -16.99 18.09
CA GLU A 5 -63.98 -18.46 18.26
C GLU A 5 -63.47 -19.33 17.09
N SER A 6 -62.38 -20.06 17.38
CA SER A 6 -62.11 -21.50 17.12
C SER A 6 -60.57 -21.73 17.12
N ASN A 7 -59.88 -21.96 18.25
CA ASN A 7 -59.70 -23.24 18.96
C ASN A 7 -59.50 -24.47 18.05
N GLN A 8 -58.27 -25.02 17.95
CA GLN A 8 -58.03 -26.44 18.22
C GLN A 8 -56.53 -26.78 18.30
N LYS A 9 -56.23 -27.53 19.36
CA LYS A 9 -54.94 -28.08 19.80
C LYS A 9 -54.95 -29.56 19.42
N SER A 10 -53.87 -30.09 18.84
CA SER A 10 -53.61 -31.53 18.89
C SER A 10 -52.12 -31.80 18.87
N SER A 11 -51.65 -32.26 20.03
CA SER A 11 -50.43 -33.02 20.27
C SER A 11 -50.50 -34.40 19.62
N TYR A 12 -49.37 -34.91 19.12
CA TYR A 12 -49.00 -36.33 19.19
C TYR A 12 -47.47 -36.46 19.09
N THR A 13 -46.84 -36.82 20.21
CA THR A 13 -45.76 -37.83 20.32
C THR A 13 -46.44 -39.19 20.61
N PRO A 14 -45.81 -40.40 20.60
CA PRO A 14 -44.38 -40.70 20.82
C PRO A 14 -43.80 -41.95 20.07
N GLU A 15 -42.48 -42.17 20.26
CA GLU A 15 -41.74 -43.46 20.33
C GLU A 15 -41.86 -44.47 19.14
N THR A 16 -41.03 -45.49 18.90
CA THR A 16 -40.07 -46.34 19.62
C THR A 16 -39.22 -46.99 18.50
N MET A 17 -37.91 -47.22 18.57
CA MET A 17 -37.31 -48.45 19.11
C MET A 17 -35.77 -48.32 19.05
N SER A 18 -35.17 -48.47 20.22
CA SER A 18 -33.74 -48.65 20.50
C SER A 18 -33.27 -50.08 20.08
N PRO A 19 -32.23 -50.70 20.68
CA PRO A 19 -30.79 -50.41 20.70
C PRO A 19 -29.95 -51.65 20.33
N LYS A 20 -28.62 -51.50 20.21
CA LYS A 20 -27.63 -52.45 20.77
C LYS A 20 -26.25 -51.80 20.73
N SER A 21 -25.73 -51.31 21.87
CA SER A 21 -24.92 -52.05 22.85
C SER A 21 -23.71 -52.72 22.18
N THR A 22 -22.45 -52.51 22.59
CA THR A 22 -21.94 -52.38 23.95
C THR A 22 -20.44 -51.98 23.85
N THR A 23 -19.94 -51.21 24.83
CA THR A 23 -18.60 -51.28 25.49
C THR A 23 -17.36 -51.69 24.68
N SER A 24 -16.15 -51.24 24.94
CA SER A 24 -15.50 -50.35 25.91
C SER A 24 -14.02 -50.59 25.65
N SER A 25 -13.17 -49.57 25.77
CA SER A 25 -11.87 -49.61 26.45
C SER A 25 -10.92 -48.62 25.80
N THR A 26 -10.57 -47.58 26.54
CA THR A 26 -9.23 -46.97 26.47
C THR A 26 -8.25 -47.98 27.11
N PRO A 27 -7.01 -48.10 26.60
CA PRO A 27 -5.95 -47.36 27.28
C PRO A 27 -4.94 -46.71 26.32
N GLU A 28 -4.14 -45.85 26.94
CA GLU A 28 -3.07 -45.03 26.42
C GLU A 28 -1.88 -45.82 25.82
N SER A 29 -1.00 -45.02 25.21
CA SER A 29 0.46 -45.17 25.06
C SER A 29 0.93 -45.44 23.64
N GLY A 30 1.86 -44.57 23.24
CA GLY A 30 2.22 -44.34 21.86
C GLY A 30 3.15 -45.38 21.27
N THR A 31 3.21 -45.31 19.95
CA THR A 31 4.40 -45.58 19.17
C THR A 31 4.28 -44.75 17.90
N SER A 32 5.38 -44.09 17.57
CA SER A 32 5.71 -43.56 16.25
C SER A 32 5.20 -44.48 15.14
N ASP A 33 4.32 -43.98 14.28
CA ASP A 33 4.12 -44.56 12.97
C ASP A 33 4.43 -43.49 11.93
N GLU A 34 5.33 -43.91 11.04
CA GLU A 34 5.93 -43.19 9.94
C GLU A 34 4.90 -42.40 9.13
N PHE A 35 5.32 -41.19 8.76
CA PHE A 35 4.86 -40.54 7.54
C PHE A 35 5.09 -41.52 6.37
N LEU A 36 4.06 -42.27 6.00
CA LEU A 36 3.98 -42.86 4.68
C LEU A 36 3.71 -41.69 3.73
N GLU A 37 4.79 -41.11 3.20
CA GLU A 37 4.74 -40.34 1.98
C GLU A 37 4.08 -41.22 0.92
N PHE A 38 2.81 -40.93 0.64
CA PHE A 38 2.13 -41.48 -0.50
C PHE A 38 2.77 -40.81 -1.72
N GLU A 39 3.84 -41.42 -2.25
CA GLU A 39 4.34 -41.12 -3.59
C GLU A 39 3.22 -41.45 -4.58
N GLY A 40 2.28 -40.53 -4.73
CA GLY A 40 1.36 -40.50 -5.85
C GLY A 40 2.21 -40.30 -7.09
N THR A 41 2.55 -41.43 -7.73
CA THR A 41 3.25 -41.44 -9.01
C THR A 41 2.30 -40.82 -10.01
N THR A 42 2.42 -39.51 -10.22
CA THR A 42 1.81 -38.86 -11.37
C THR A 42 2.54 -39.39 -12.58
N SER A 43 1.99 -40.46 -13.16
CA SER A 43 2.34 -40.91 -14.49
C SER A 43 1.94 -39.78 -15.44
N PHE A 44 2.85 -38.83 -15.63
CA PHE A 44 2.85 -38.05 -16.86
C PHE A 44 2.95 -39.08 -17.98
N ALA A 45 1.92 -39.15 -18.82
CA ALA A 45 1.98 -39.89 -20.07
C ALA A 45 3.32 -39.52 -20.75
N PRO A 46 4.06 -40.50 -21.29
CA PRO A 46 5.32 -40.21 -21.94
C PRO A 46 5.10 -39.12 -22.98
N ALA A 47 5.99 -38.12 -23.02
CA ALA A 47 6.03 -37.13 -24.09
C ALA A 47 5.82 -37.86 -25.43
N PRO A 48 4.93 -37.38 -26.32
CA PRO A 48 4.61 -38.11 -27.54
C PRO A 48 5.91 -38.31 -28.29
N CYS A 49 6.39 -39.56 -28.29
CA CYS A 49 7.55 -39.96 -29.03
C CYS A 49 7.15 -39.83 -30.49
N THR A 50 7.62 -38.79 -31.17
CA THR A 50 7.42 -38.62 -32.60
C THR A 50 8.28 -39.67 -33.29
N THR A 51 7.73 -40.88 -33.44
CA THR A 51 8.22 -41.84 -34.42
C THR A 51 8.18 -41.13 -35.77
N GLN A 52 9.26 -41.24 -36.55
CA GLN A 52 9.36 -40.64 -37.87
C GLN A 52 8.21 -41.20 -38.73
N LEU A 53 7.16 -40.40 -38.94
CA LEU A 53 5.98 -40.80 -39.70
C LEU A 53 6.40 -41.13 -41.12
N SER A 54 5.96 -42.28 -41.64
CA SER A 54 6.23 -42.64 -43.03
C SER A 54 5.36 -41.78 -43.95
N LEU A 55 5.83 -41.51 -45.17
CA LEU A 55 5.11 -40.64 -46.11
C LEU A 55 3.68 -41.13 -46.39
N GLU A 56 3.49 -42.45 -46.40
CA GLU A 56 2.19 -43.11 -46.60
C GLU A 56 1.21 -42.92 -45.44
N ASP A 57 1.69 -42.58 -44.24
CA ASP A 57 0.83 -42.34 -43.07
C ASP A 57 0.08 -41.00 -43.14
N TYR A 58 0.59 -40.02 -43.90
CA TYR A 58 0.03 -38.66 -43.96
C TYR A 58 -0.14 -38.08 -45.37
N VAL A 59 0.29 -38.79 -46.42
CA VAL A 59 0.03 -38.43 -47.83
C VAL A 59 -0.93 -39.43 -48.47
N ASN A 60 -2.03 -38.91 -49.00
CA ASN A 60 -3.03 -39.63 -49.77
C ASN A 60 -3.26 -38.95 -51.13
N SER A 61 -4.15 -39.50 -51.95
CA SER A 61 -4.45 -38.98 -53.29
C SER A 61 -5.00 -37.55 -53.30
N THR A 62 -5.51 -37.04 -52.18
CA THR A 62 -6.10 -35.69 -52.08
C THR A 62 -5.08 -34.61 -51.73
N ASN A 63 -3.96 -34.96 -51.08
CA ASN A 63 -2.92 -34.01 -50.69
C ASN A 63 -1.54 -34.27 -51.33
N ALA A 64 -1.42 -35.26 -52.23
CA ALA A 64 -0.20 -35.56 -52.97
C ALA A 64 0.28 -34.39 -53.84
N ILE A 65 1.51 -33.94 -53.61
CA ILE A 65 2.26 -32.98 -54.43
C ILE A 65 3.22 -33.76 -55.34
N PRO A 66 3.18 -33.57 -56.68
CA PRO A 66 4.08 -34.27 -57.59
C PRO A 66 5.55 -34.01 -57.25
N ASN A 67 6.35 -35.08 -57.18
CA ASN A 67 7.78 -35.06 -56.86
C ASN A 67 8.15 -34.54 -55.45
N ALA A 68 7.20 -34.40 -54.54
CA ALA A 68 7.48 -33.99 -53.16
C ALA A 68 7.94 -35.17 -52.30
N THR A 69 9.03 -34.96 -51.56
CA THR A 69 9.56 -35.86 -50.54
C THR A 69 8.93 -35.58 -49.18
N ALA A 70 9.10 -36.48 -48.21
CA ALA A 70 8.65 -36.28 -46.83
C ALA A 70 9.14 -34.96 -46.22
N LEU A 71 10.39 -34.57 -46.52
CA LEU A 71 11.00 -33.33 -46.06
C LEU A 71 10.32 -32.09 -46.65
N ASP A 72 9.82 -32.18 -47.89
CA ASP A 72 9.12 -31.07 -48.53
C ASP A 72 7.76 -30.76 -47.87
N TYR A 73 7.08 -31.78 -47.32
CA TYR A 73 5.87 -31.55 -46.53
C TYR A 73 6.15 -30.96 -45.15
N VAL A 74 7.24 -31.39 -44.50
CA VAL A 74 7.65 -30.85 -43.20
C VAL A 74 8.03 -29.38 -43.33
N THR A 75 8.86 -29.04 -44.31
CA THR A 75 9.27 -27.66 -44.57
C THR A 75 8.10 -26.75 -44.96
N LEU A 76 7.10 -27.28 -45.67
CA LEU A 76 5.87 -26.55 -45.98
C LEU A 76 5.06 -26.20 -44.72
N LEU A 77 4.99 -27.11 -43.75
CA LEU A 77 4.29 -26.90 -42.48
C LEU A 77 5.08 -26.01 -41.52
N GLU A 78 6.40 -26.14 -41.48
CA GLU A 78 7.29 -25.23 -40.73
C GLU A 78 7.17 -23.80 -41.26
N GLY A 79 7.16 -23.61 -42.58
CA GLY A 79 6.98 -22.29 -43.19
C GLY A 79 5.61 -21.64 -42.91
N ALA A 80 4.60 -22.43 -42.53
CA ALA A 80 3.28 -21.92 -42.13
C ALA A 80 3.17 -21.56 -40.65
N LYS A 81 4.18 -21.91 -39.83
CA LYS A 81 4.21 -21.66 -38.38
C LYS A 81 4.42 -20.19 -38.03
N ASP A 82 5.09 -19.44 -38.91
CA ASP A 82 5.50 -18.06 -38.65
C ASP A 82 4.38 -17.02 -38.94
N ASP A 83 3.23 -17.45 -39.47
CA ASP A 83 2.12 -16.57 -39.83
C ASP A 83 0.78 -17.06 -39.20
N LEU A 84 0.54 -16.62 -37.95
CA LEU A 84 -0.66 -16.97 -37.16
C LEU A 84 -1.99 -16.60 -37.83
N ASP A 85 -2.01 -15.64 -38.76
CA ASP A 85 -3.22 -15.25 -39.50
C ASP A 85 -3.67 -16.31 -40.52
N HIS A 86 -2.78 -17.27 -40.83
CA HIS A 86 -3.04 -18.37 -41.76
C HIS A 86 -3.56 -19.63 -41.08
N ILE A 87 -3.58 -19.66 -39.73
CA ILE A 87 -4.06 -20.77 -38.92
C ILE A 87 -5.40 -20.38 -38.28
N ARG A 88 -6.48 -21.04 -38.69
CA ARG A 88 -7.81 -20.90 -38.08
C ARG A 88 -8.11 -22.13 -37.22
N THR A 89 -8.32 -21.91 -35.93
CA THR A 89 -8.78 -22.96 -35.01
C THR A 89 -10.26 -22.79 -34.72
N THR A 90 -11.02 -23.88 -34.74
CA THR A 90 -12.38 -23.91 -34.21
C THR A 90 -12.56 -25.11 -33.31
N PHE A 91 -13.16 -24.88 -32.14
CA PHE A 91 -13.45 -25.92 -31.18
C PHE A 91 -14.96 -26.08 -31.10
N GLN A 92 -15.47 -27.26 -31.45
CA GLN A 92 -16.90 -27.51 -31.53
C GLN A 92 -17.24 -28.87 -30.95
N ARG A 93 -18.45 -28.97 -30.38
CA ARG A 93 -19.01 -30.24 -29.96
C ARG A 93 -19.41 -31.02 -31.22
N HIS A 94 -18.81 -32.18 -31.46
CA HIS A 94 -19.03 -32.94 -32.69
C HIS A 94 -20.25 -33.86 -32.57
N LYS A 95 -20.18 -34.91 -31.74
CA LYS A 95 -21.25 -35.88 -31.50
C LYS A 95 -21.22 -36.35 -30.05
N GLY A 96 -22.35 -36.32 -29.36
CA GLY A 96 -22.42 -36.76 -27.95
C GLY A 96 -21.51 -35.90 -27.05
N GLU A 97 -20.69 -36.53 -26.20
CA GLU A 97 -19.71 -35.87 -25.32
C GLU A 97 -18.32 -35.68 -25.99
N VAL A 98 -18.19 -35.99 -27.29
CA VAL A 98 -16.93 -35.85 -28.03
C VAL A 98 -16.80 -34.44 -28.58
N PHE A 99 -15.68 -33.80 -28.24
CA PHE A 99 -15.31 -32.50 -28.78
C PHE A 99 -14.35 -32.67 -29.95
N GLN A 100 -14.42 -31.79 -30.94
CA GLN A 100 -13.52 -31.79 -32.08
C GLN A 100 -12.83 -30.44 -32.16
N LEU A 101 -11.52 -30.48 -32.21
CA LEU A 101 -10.68 -29.34 -32.56
C LEU A 101 -10.38 -29.42 -34.06
N GLU A 102 -10.89 -28.46 -34.82
CA GLU A 102 -10.56 -28.29 -36.22
C GLU A 102 -9.48 -27.21 -36.35
N VAL A 103 -8.38 -27.55 -37.01
CA VAL A 103 -7.27 -26.63 -37.31
C VAL A 103 -7.13 -26.53 -38.82
N SER A 104 -7.44 -25.38 -39.39
CA SER A 104 -7.30 -25.10 -40.82
C SER A 104 -6.08 -24.20 -41.07
N VAL A 105 -5.14 -24.68 -41.87
CA VAL A 105 -3.91 -23.97 -42.23
C VAL A 105 -3.92 -23.62 -43.72
N LYS A 106 -3.76 -22.35 -44.05
CA LYS A 106 -3.56 -21.90 -45.43
C LYS A 106 -2.09 -22.07 -45.82
N LEU A 107 -1.84 -22.84 -46.86
CA LEU A 107 -0.52 -23.18 -47.38
C LEU A 107 -0.37 -22.65 -48.81
N GLN A 108 0.80 -22.12 -49.15
CA GLN A 108 1.11 -21.74 -50.53
C GLN A 108 2.03 -22.80 -51.16
N VAL A 109 1.47 -23.59 -52.08
CA VAL A 109 2.18 -24.67 -52.78
C VAL A 109 2.22 -24.33 -54.27
N LEU A 110 3.41 -24.28 -54.87
CA LEU A 110 3.59 -23.98 -56.30
C LEU A 110 2.87 -22.69 -56.75
N LYS A 111 2.91 -21.64 -55.91
CA LYS A 111 2.20 -20.36 -56.10
C LYS A 111 0.66 -20.44 -56.09
N GLN A 112 0.09 -21.57 -55.72
CA GLN A 112 -1.36 -21.73 -55.50
C GLN A 112 -1.65 -21.77 -53.99
N SER A 113 -2.73 -21.11 -53.57
CA SER A 113 -3.21 -21.19 -52.18
C SER A 113 -4.02 -22.46 -51.99
N ARG A 114 -3.66 -23.27 -50.99
CA ARG A 114 -4.37 -24.47 -50.54
C ARG A 114 -4.73 -24.33 -49.07
N VAL A 115 -5.78 -25.02 -48.63
CA VAL A 115 -6.15 -25.10 -47.21
C VAL A 115 -6.02 -26.56 -46.78
N ALA A 116 -5.20 -26.81 -45.77
CA ALA A 116 -5.12 -28.08 -45.08
C ALA A 116 -5.96 -28.00 -43.81
N THR A 117 -6.98 -28.85 -43.69
CA THR A 117 -7.85 -28.91 -42.51
C THR A 117 -7.56 -30.20 -41.75
N TYR A 118 -7.14 -30.05 -40.49
CA TYR A 118 -6.90 -31.12 -39.55
C TYR A 118 -8.06 -31.20 -38.57
N CYS A 119 -8.68 -32.37 -38.47
CA CYS A 119 -9.75 -32.62 -37.51
C CYS A 119 -9.23 -33.54 -36.41
N ILE A 120 -9.14 -33.03 -35.18
CA ILE A 120 -8.68 -33.76 -34.02
C ILE A 120 -9.90 -34.06 -33.15
N GLU A 121 -10.30 -35.32 -33.11
CA GLU A 121 -11.34 -35.79 -32.20
C GLU A 121 -10.74 -35.96 -30.80
N MET A 122 -11.32 -35.27 -29.82
CA MET A 122 -10.86 -35.26 -28.44
C MET A 122 -11.67 -36.30 -27.66
N GLU A 123 -10.96 -37.27 -27.08
CA GLU A 123 -11.57 -38.21 -26.15
C GLU A 123 -11.86 -37.50 -24.81
N PRO A 124 -13.07 -37.66 -24.24
CA PRO A 124 -13.39 -37.08 -22.95
C PRO A 124 -12.52 -37.73 -21.88
N ILE A 125 -11.73 -36.92 -21.17
CA ILE A 125 -11.01 -37.37 -19.99
C ILE A 125 -12.02 -37.44 -18.84
N SER A 126 -12.25 -38.63 -18.30
CA SER A 126 -13.04 -38.79 -17.07
C SER A 126 -12.19 -38.38 -15.88
N LEU A 127 -12.44 -37.19 -15.33
CA LEU A 127 -11.94 -36.86 -14.01
C LEU A 127 -12.82 -37.57 -12.98
N GLU A 128 -12.22 -38.36 -12.10
CA GLU A 128 -13.00 -38.95 -11.03
C GLU A 128 -13.46 -37.85 -10.08
N ARG A 129 -14.71 -37.94 -9.60
CA ARG A 129 -15.23 -36.99 -8.60
C ARG A 129 -14.35 -36.96 -7.35
N ILE A 130 -13.63 -38.05 -7.08
CA ILE A 130 -12.69 -38.19 -5.97
C ILE A 130 -11.50 -37.24 -6.17
N ASP A 131 -10.87 -37.22 -7.34
CA ASP A 131 -9.71 -36.35 -7.63
C ASP A 131 -10.05 -34.86 -7.47
N VAL A 132 -11.24 -34.46 -7.96
CA VAL A 132 -11.71 -33.07 -7.85
C VAL A 132 -11.97 -32.70 -6.39
N LEU A 133 -12.56 -33.59 -5.62
CA LEU A 133 -12.82 -33.36 -4.19
C LEU A 133 -11.54 -33.35 -3.38
N GLU A 134 -10.58 -34.20 -3.72
CA GLU A 134 -9.28 -34.27 -3.09
C GLU A 134 -8.49 -32.97 -3.33
N SER A 135 -8.47 -32.46 -4.58
CA SER A 135 -7.84 -31.16 -4.88
C SER A 135 -8.47 -30.04 -4.08
N LYS A 136 -9.80 -29.96 -4.03
CA LYS A 136 -10.50 -28.94 -3.24
C LYS A 136 -10.22 -29.08 -1.74
N MET A 137 -10.05 -30.31 -1.25
CA MET A 137 -9.75 -30.54 0.16
C MET A 137 -8.33 -30.07 0.50
N ARG A 138 -7.35 -30.29 -0.38
CA ARG A 138 -5.99 -29.75 -0.22
C ARG A 138 -6.01 -28.22 -0.22
N ASP A 139 -6.67 -27.60 -1.20
CA ASP A 139 -6.77 -26.14 -1.29
C ASP A 139 -7.37 -25.54 0.00
N LEU A 140 -8.42 -26.17 0.56
CA LEU A 140 -9.04 -25.73 1.81
C LEU A 140 -8.14 -25.96 3.04
N GLN A 141 -7.35 -27.03 3.07
CA GLN A 141 -6.40 -27.28 4.15
C GLN A 141 -5.30 -26.21 4.17
N ASP A 142 -4.77 -25.85 3.00
CA ASP A 142 -3.77 -24.81 2.86
C ASP A 142 -4.30 -23.44 3.32
N GLU A 143 -5.53 -23.08 2.92
CA GLU A 143 -6.17 -21.84 3.38
C GLU A 143 -6.34 -21.79 4.90
N VAL A 144 -6.75 -22.91 5.52
CA VAL A 144 -6.91 -23.01 6.98
C VAL A 144 -5.57 -22.85 7.69
N GLU A 145 -4.49 -23.43 7.16
CA GLU A 145 -3.15 -23.29 7.75
C GLU A 145 -2.67 -21.83 7.71
N VAL A 146 -2.89 -21.13 6.60
CA VAL A 146 -2.56 -19.71 6.47
C VAL A 146 -3.32 -18.87 7.51
N ILE A 147 -4.63 -19.12 7.68
CA ILE A 147 -5.45 -18.43 8.67
C ILE A 147 -4.95 -18.71 10.09
N ALA A 148 -4.62 -19.96 10.41
CA ALA A 148 -4.11 -20.35 11.72
C ALA A 148 -2.79 -19.64 12.06
N ASN A 149 -1.88 -19.56 11.09
CA ASN A 149 -0.62 -18.83 11.24
C ASN A 149 -0.83 -17.32 11.43
N HIS A 150 -1.77 -16.73 10.68
CA HIS A 150 -2.13 -15.32 10.86
C HIS A 150 -2.73 -15.04 12.26
N SER A 151 -3.56 -15.95 12.76
CA SER A 151 -4.14 -15.84 14.11
C SER A 151 -3.08 -15.88 15.21
N ARG A 152 -2.04 -16.71 15.06
CA ARG A 152 -0.89 -16.72 16.00
C ARG A 152 -0.14 -15.39 15.99
N GLY A 153 0.15 -14.85 14.81
CA GLY A 153 0.81 -13.54 14.69
C GLY A 153 0.01 -12.40 15.33
N LEU A 154 -1.33 -12.44 15.22
CA LEU A 154 -2.21 -11.49 15.90
C LEU A 154 -2.14 -11.58 17.43
N GLN A 155 -2.03 -12.79 17.98
CA GLN A 155 -1.88 -12.99 19.43
C GLN A 155 -0.57 -12.42 19.95
N ASP A 156 0.55 -12.66 19.24
CA ASP A 156 1.86 -12.11 19.61
C ASP A 156 1.87 -10.57 19.56
N LEU A 157 1.19 -10.00 18.55
CA LEU A 157 1.03 -8.56 18.44
C LEU A 157 0.16 -8.01 19.59
N GLU A 158 -0.91 -8.70 19.98
CA GLU A 158 -1.76 -8.32 21.10
C GLU A 158 -0.97 -8.28 22.43
N VAL A 159 -0.11 -9.26 22.67
CA VAL A 159 0.79 -9.27 23.84
C VAL A 159 1.74 -8.08 23.81
N SER A 160 2.33 -7.78 22.65
CA SER A 160 3.26 -6.65 22.48
C SER A 160 2.57 -5.30 22.71
N VAL A 161 1.33 -5.13 22.25
CA VAL A 161 0.54 -3.92 22.48
C VAL A 161 0.24 -3.73 23.97
N LYS A 162 -0.11 -4.80 24.69
CA LYS A 162 -0.33 -4.73 26.15
C LYS A 162 0.94 -4.29 26.89
N LEU A 163 2.11 -4.82 26.53
CA LEU A 163 3.38 -4.41 27.13
C LEU A 163 3.70 -2.93 26.88
N LEU A 164 3.46 -2.43 25.66
CA LEU A 164 3.67 -1.02 25.34
C LEU A 164 2.67 -0.11 26.08
N GLN A 165 1.43 -0.56 26.24
CA GLN A 165 0.41 0.15 27.02
C GLN A 165 0.88 0.35 28.47
N ASP A 166 1.41 -0.70 29.10
CA ASP A 166 1.94 -0.64 30.46
C ASP A 166 3.14 0.32 30.58
N ASP A 167 4.04 0.36 29.58
CA ASP A 167 5.19 1.30 29.54
C ASP A 167 4.72 2.76 29.39
N VAL A 168 3.70 3.00 28.57
CA VAL A 168 3.11 4.34 28.41
C VAL A 168 2.49 4.81 29.72
N ASP A 169 1.72 3.95 30.39
CA ASP A 169 1.10 4.27 31.68
C ASP A 169 2.15 4.52 32.77
N ALA A 170 3.27 3.78 32.74
CA ALA A 170 4.40 4.01 33.64
C ALA A 170 5.06 5.38 33.38
N ARG A 171 5.35 5.71 32.11
CA ARG A 171 5.92 7.01 31.74
C ARG A 171 4.99 8.18 32.06
N GLU A 172 3.68 8.00 31.93
CA GLU A 172 2.72 9.06 32.27
C GLU A 172 2.75 9.38 33.77
N LYS A 173 2.90 8.36 34.63
CA LYS A 173 3.10 8.55 36.07
C LYS A 173 4.41 9.27 36.39
N GLU A 174 5.51 8.91 35.73
CA GLU A 174 6.79 9.61 35.88
C GLU A 174 6.67 11.07 35.45
N PHE A 175 6.00 11.35 34.34
CA PHE A 175 5.77 12.71 33.86
C PHE A 175 4.91 13.52 34.83
N ALA A 176 3.87 12.92 35.41
CA ALA A 176 3.04 13.57 36.41
C ALA A 176 3.83 13.95 37.67
N GLU A 177 4.70 13.04 38.15
CA GLU A 177 5.55 13.31 39.30
C GLU A 177 6.61 14.37 38.98
N LEU A 178 7.26 14.30 37.83
CA LEU A 178 8.23 15.31 37.40
C LEU A 178 7.57 16.69 37.26
N LYS A 179 6.35 16.75 36.72
CA LYS A 179 5.56 17.98 36.63
C LYS A 179 5.24 18.55 38.00
N LYS A 180 4.89 17.70 38.97
CA LYS A 180 4.66 18.11 40.36
C LYS A 180 5.93 18.69 40.99
N GLN A 181 7.07 18.04 40.79
CA GLN A 181 8.37 18.55 41.24
C GLN A 181 8.71 19.89 40.60
N PHE A 182 8.47 20.05 39.29
CA PHE A 182 8.66 21.31 38.57
C PHE A 182 7.79 22.45 39.13
N MET A 183 6.51 22.20 39.43
CA MET A 183 5.61 23.21 40.02
C MET A 183 6.03 23.59 41.44
N THR A 184 6.58 22.64 42.20
CA THR A 184 7.11 22.88 43.55
C THR A 184 8.40 23.70 43.50
N LEU A 185 9.25 23.45 42.50
CA LEU A 185 10.48 24.22 42.29
C LEU A 185 10.17 25.65 41.81
N GLY A 186 9.17 25.81 40.94
CA GLY A 186 8.72 27.11 40.41
C GLY A 186 8.02 28.03 41.43
N THR A 187 7.65 27.50 42.60
CA THR A 187 7.12 28.31 43.72
C THR A 187 8.21 28.76 44.71
N SER A 188 9.40 28.14 44.67
CA SER A 188 10.51 28.45 45.58
C SER A 188 11.58 29.37 44.96
N GLN A 189 11.48 29.69 43.67
CA GLN A 189 12.54 30.37 42.95
C GLN A 189 11.95 31.55 42.17
N ASP A 190 12.36 32.77 42.53
CA ASP A 190 12.04 34.03 41.84
C ASP A 190 12.82 34.09 40.51
N THR A 191 12.63 33.06 39.68
CA THR A 191 13.40 32.82 38.47
C THR A 191 12.65 33.43 37.31
N THR A 192 13.22 34.49 36.74
CA THR A 192 12.85 35.05 35.45
C THR A 192 12.65 33.93 34.44
N THR A 193 11.39 33.63 34.10
CA THR A 193 11.07 32.69 33.04
C THR A 193 11.62 33.26 31.75
N LEU A 194 12.77 32.75 31.29
CA LEU A 194 13.34 33.06 29.98
C LEU A 194 12.38 32.51 28.93
N VAL A 195 11.49 33.36 28.44
CA VAL A 195 10.65 33.04 27.29
C VAL A 195 11.45 33.37 26.04
N GLN A 196 11.91 32.34 25.34
CA GLN A 196 12.54 32.48 24.02
C GLN A 196 11.59 31.97 22.95
N VAL A 197 11.31 32.82 21.96
CA VAL A 197 10.54 32.48 20.76
C VAL A 197 11.45 32.73 19.56
N GLN A 198 11.66 31.71 18.74
CA GLN A 198 12.39 31.83 17.48
C GLN A 198 11.50 31.32 16.35
N VAL A 199 11.37 32.13 15.30
CA VAL A 199 10.53 31.84 14.14
C VAL A 199 11.31 32.12 12.85
N GLN A 200 10.91 31.46 11.77
CA GLN A 200 11.60 31.54 10.47
C GLN A 200 10.63 31.88 9.35
N ALA A 201 11.13 32.49 8.27
CA ALA A 201 10.32 32.88 7.13
C ALA A 201 11.09 32.78 5.82
N THR A 202 10.42 32.33 4.76
CA THR A 202 10.92 32.35 3.38
C THR A 202 10.02 33.15 2.44
N THR A 203 8.85 33.57 2.91
CA THR A 203 7.81 34.25 2.14
C THR A 203 7.38 35.56 2.79
N LYS A 204 6.73 36.42 1.99
CA LYS A 204 6.13 37.67 2.45
C LYS A 204 4.80 37.92 1.74
N VAL A 205 3.88 38.61 2.41
CA VAL A 205 2.63 39.12 1.84
C VAL A 205 2.74 40.65 1.75
N ALA A 206 2.66 41.18 0.53
CA ALA A 206 2.99 42.57 0.23
C ALA A 206 4.40 42.94 0.76
N ASP A 207 4.48 43.75 1.82
CA ASP A 207 5.74 44.12 2.47
C ASP A 207 5.96 43.40 3.80
N TRP A 208 5.07 42.51 4.26
CA TRP A 208 5.15 41.89 5.58
C TRP A 208 5.73 40.49 5.51
N ILE A 209 6.75 40.20 6.33
CA ILE A 209 7.37 38.87 6.38
C ILE A 209 6.44 37.88 7.09
N CYS A 210 6.21 36.72 6.47
CA CYS A 210 5.32 35.68 7.00
C CYS A 210 6.09 34.70 7.88
N TRP A 211 5.99 34.87 9.20
CA TRP A 211 6.69 34.03 10.16
C TRP A 211 6.00 32.66 10.33
N ASN A 212 6.77 31.58 10.27
CA ASN A 212 6.34 30.19 10.35
C ASN A 212 5.31 29.76 9.29
N ASN A 213 5.24 30.45 8.15
CA ASN A 213 4.21 30.23 7.11
C ASN A 213 2.77 30.34 7.64
N ASN A 214 2.55 30.98 8.80
CA ASN A 214 1.22 31.25 9.33
C ASN A 214 0.65 32.51 8.68
N ALA A 215 -0.67 32.54 8.48
CA ALA A 215 -1.38 33.62 7.80
C ALA A 215 -1.38 34.97 8.56
N ASP A 216 -1.05 34.97 9.86
CA ASP A 216 -1.21 36.14 10.71
C ASP A 216 -0.01 37.11 10.69
N ASP A 217 1.12 36.76 10.07
CA ASP A 217 2.36 37.58 9.89
C ASP A 217 2.95 38.26 11.16
N ILE A 218 2.35 38.02 12.32
CA ILE A 218 2.55 38.76 13.55
C ILE A 218 2.83 37.80 14.70
N ILE A 219 3.90 38.07 15.46
CA ILE A 219 4.23 37.31 16.67
C ILE A 219 3.72 38.06 17.90
N ARG A 220 2.98 37.36 18.78
CA ARG A 220 2.41 37.92 20.02
C ARG A 220 3.18 37.43 21.25
N THR A 221 3.54 38.36 22.12
CA THR A 221 4.15 38.04 23.42
C THR A 221 3.08 37.81 24.49
N ILE A 222 3.26 36.77 25.31
CA ILE A 222 2.23 36.36 26.29
C ILE A 222 2.44 37.06 27.64
N LEU A 223 3.67 37.48 27.95
CA LEU A 223 4.05 38.06 29.24
C LEU A 223 4.60 39.48 29.05
N PRO A 224 4.26 40.44 29.92
CA PRO A 224 4.92 41.74 29.93
C PRO A 224 6.36 41.63 30.47
N GLY A 225 7.24 42.51 30.04
CA GLY A 225 8.61 42.57 30.57
C GLY A 225 9.61 43.25 29.66
N LEU A 226 10.90 43.09 29.97
CA LEU A 226 12.00 43.53 29.12
C LEU A 226 12.35 42.41 28.13
N TYR A 227 12.38 42.73 26.84
CA TYR A 227 12.69 41.79 25.77
C TYR A 227 13.83 42.27 24.90
N HIS A 228 14.67 41.33 24.47
CA HIS A 228 15.59 41.51 23.36
C HIS A 228 14.97 40.87 22.11
N VAL A 229 14.85 41.65 21.03
CA VAL A 229 14.24 41.24 19.77
C VAL A 229 15.26 41.41 18.66
N THR A 230 15.52 40.35 17.92
CA THR A 230 16.49 40.30 16.83
C THR A 230 15.86 39.69 15.59
N ALA A 231 15.86 40.41 14.48
CA ALA A 231 15.43 39.95 13.17
C ALA A 231 16.63 39.93 12.22
N VAL A 232 16.86 38.79 11.57
CA VAL A 232 17.82 38.64 10.48
C VAL A 232 17.04 38.48 9.19
N VAL A 233 17.15 39.44 8.28
CA VAL A 233 16.41 39.46 7.03
C VAL A 233 17.38 39.25 5.87
N ASN A 234 17.15 38.18 5.12
CA ASN A 234 17.90 37.86 3.91
C ASN A 234 17.10 38.31 2.69
N TYR A 235 17.70 39.15 1.85
CA TYR A 235 17.01 39.83 0.76
C TYR A 235 17.86 40.00 -0.49
N LYS A 236 17.19 40.33 -1.58
CA LYS A 236 17.80 40.76 -2.84
C LYS A 236 17.12 42.05 -3.29
N SER A 237 17.89 43.13 -3.32
CA SER A 237 17.41 44.45 -3.74
C SER A 237 18.04 44.88 -5.06
N LYS A 238 17.23 45.48 -5.94
CA LYS A 238 17.69 46.29 -7.07
C LYS A 238 17.59 47.78 -6.78
N SER A 239 16.89 48.17 -5.72
CA SER A 239 16.70 49.56 -5.32
C SER A 239 17.74 49.97 -4.27
N THR A 240 18.18 51.22 -4.36
CA THR A 240 18.92 51.90 -3.30
C THR A 240 17.96 52.32 -2.20
N ASN A 241 18.41 52.25 -0.93
CA ASN A 241 17.70 52.82 0.23
C ASN A 241 16.31 52.24 0.56
N ALA A 242 16.03 51.00 0.19
CA ALA A 242 14.83 50.32 0.66
C ALA A 242 14.91 50.06 2.19
N ALA A 243 13.91 50.49 2.94
CA ALA A 243 13.91 50.41 4.41
C ALA A 243 13.27 49.09 4.89
N ILE A 244 14.06 48.27 5.57
CA ILE A 244 13.58 47.11 6.35
C ILE A 244 13.28 47.62 7.76
N GLN A 245 12.10 47.32 8.29
CA GLN A 245 11.61 47.90 9.54
C GLN A 245 11.15 46.82 10.52
N LEU A 246 11.59 46.91 11.77
CA LEU A 246 11.08 46.12 12.88
C LEU A 246 9.94 46.90 13.55
N MET A 247 8.77 46.29 13.59
CA MET A 247 7.53 46.91 14.06
C MET A 247 7.11 46.30 15.40
N LYS A 248 6.72 47.16 16.34
CA LYS A 248 6.06 46.82 17.60
C LYS A 248 4.65 47.40 17.57
N GLY A 249 3.66 46.56 17.24
CA GLY A 249 2.33 47.02 16.88
C GLY A 249 2.40 47.98 15.68
N ALA A 250 1.93 49.22 15.84
CA ALA A 250 1.99 50.25 14.80
C ALA A 250 3.30 51.06 14.81
N GLU A 251 4.13 50.93 15.85
CA GLU A 251 5.37 51.70 16.01
C GLU A 251 6.54 51.03 15.30
N CYS A 252 7.30 51.78 14.51
CA CYS A 252 8.60 51.33 13.99
C CYS A 252 9.66 51.55 15.06
N ILE A 253 10.22 50.47 15.59
CA ILE A 253 11.22 50.52 16.66
C ILE A 253 12.66 50.44 16.15
N GLN A 254 12.86 49.98 14.92
CA GLN A 254 14.16 49.99 14.26
C GLN A 254 14.00 49.97 12.74
N THR A 255 14.91 50.66 12.04
CA THR A 255 14.99 50.64 10.58
C THR A 255 16.42 50.34 10.15
N ALA A 256 16.57 49.50 9.14
CA ALA A 256 17.83 49.26 8.45
C ALA A 256 17.63 49.44 6.95
N TYR A 257 18.61 49.98 6.26
CA TYR A 257 18.51 50.27 4.84
C TYR A 257 19.23 49.21 4.03
N CYS A 258 18.59 48.77 2.95
CA CYS A 258 19.17 47.84 2.00
C CYS A 258 20.38 48.51 1.32
N GLY A 259 21.52 47.83 1.34
CA GLY A 259 22.66 48.21 0.52
C GLY A 259 22.35 48.04 -0.96
N PHE A 260 22.99 48.83 -1.83
CA PHE A 260 22.92 48.59 -3.26
C PHE A 260 23.72 47.34 -3.58
N THR A 261 23.03 46.27 -3.94
CA THR A 261 23.68 44.99 -4.25
C THR A 261 23.53 44.56 -5.69
N ASP A 262 23.04 45.41 -6.61
CA ASP A 262 22.84 45.07 -8.04
C ASP A 262 22.16 43.70 -8.27
N GLY A 263 21.26 43.30 -7.36
CA GLY A 263 20.63 41.98 -7.40
C GLY A 263 21.43 40.82 -6.81
N TYR A 264 22.54 41.03 -6.13
CA TYR A 264 23.16 40.04 -5.24
C TYR A 264 22.35 39.87 -3.94
N CYS A 265 22.40 38.67 -3.37
CA CYS A 265 21.80 38.39 -2.07
C CYS A 265 22.58 39.09 -0.95
N SER A 266 21.86 39.65 0.01
CA SER A 266 22.41 40.33 1.17
C SER A 266 21.64 39.94 2.42
N SER A 267 22.22 40.24 3.58
CA SER A 267 21.61 40.04 4.89
C SER A 267 21.68 41.31 5.71
N THR A 268 20.68 41.57 6.53
CA THR A 268 20.69 42.69 7.47
C THR A 268 20.01 42.28 8.76
N THR A 269 20.63 42.67 9.87
CA THR A 269 20.15 42.38 11.22
C THR A 269 19.56 43.63 11.85
N LEU A 270 18.35 43.52 12.38
CA LEU A 270 17.72 44.50 13.25
C LEU A 270 17.69 43.89 14.65
N ALA A 271 18.28 44.56 15.64
CA ALA A 271 18.22 44.15 17.04
C ALA A 271 17.87 45.33 17.95
N CYS A 272 16.95 45.10 18.90
CA CYS A 272 16.58 46.09 19.90
C CYS A 272 16.25 45.43 21.25
N THR A 273 16.44 46.19 22.32
CA THR A 273 15.94 45.81 23.65
C THR A 273 14.84 46.79 24.03
N THR A 274 13.63 46.29 24.26
CA THR A 274 12.45 47.13 24.51
C THR A 274 11.56 46.55 25.59
N ARG A 275 10.80 47.44 26.25
CA ARG A 275 9.78 47.04 27.22
C ARG A 275 8.50 46.67 26.48
N VAL A 276 7.89 45.57 26.88
CA VAL A 276 6.80 44.91 26.16
C VAL A 276 5.63 44.71 27.11
N GLU A 277 4.43 45.03 26.63
CA GLU A 277 3.19 44.80 27.35
C GLU A 277 2.61 43.42 27.02
N LYS A 278 1.62 42.98 27.80
CA LYS A 278 0.94 41.72 27.53
C LYS A 278 0.27 41.76 26.15
N ASN A 279 0.40 40.70 25.37
CA ASN A 279 -0.15 40.56 24.01
C ASN A 279 0.45 41.54 22.98
N GLN A 280 1.62 42.12 23.26
CA GLN A 280 2.30 42.99 22.30
C GLN A 280 2.68 42.21 21.05
N GLN A 281 2.46 42.86 19.91
CA GLN A 281 2.72 42.34 18.56
C GLN A 281 4.07 42.79 18.04
N PHE A 282 4.79 41.88 17.39
CA PHE A 282 6.00 42.13 16.62
C PHE A 282 5.83 41.67 15.18
N ALA A 283 6.28 42.49 14.24
CA ALA A 283 6.28 42.20 12.81
C ALA A 283 7.51 42.81 12.15
N VAL A 284 7.85 42.35 10.94
CA VAL A 284 8.95 42.92 10.16
C VAL A 284 8.46 43.25 8.77
N LYS A 285 8.70 44.49 8.37
CA LYS A 285 8.39 45.01 7.05
C LYS A 285 9.63 44.97 6.17
N CYS A 286 9.52 44.34 5.01
CA CYS A 286 10.54 44.20 3.99
C CYS A 286 9.95 44.52 2.60
N PRO A 287 10.21 45.72 2.04
CA PRO A 287 9.67 46.11 0.73
C PRO A 287 10.37 45.41 -0.45
N VAL A 288 11.54 44.81 -0.21
CA VAL A 288 12.33 44.10 -1.24
C VAL A 288 12.03 42.59 -1.24
N SER A 289 12.50 41.88 -2.26
CA SER A 289 12.33 40.44 -2.35
C SER A 289 13.18 39.72 -1.30
N LEU A 290 12.57 38.76 -0.59
CA LEU A 290 13.30 37.87 0.30
C LEU A 290 14.10 36.85 -0.50
N THR A 291 15.26 36.46 0.03
CA THR A 291 16.08 35.36 -0.49
C THR A 291 16.54 34.48 0.64
N GLY A 292 16.46 33.16 0.48
CA GLY A 292 16.80 32.23 1.56
C GLY A 292 15.87 32.34 2.77
N MET A 293 16.38 31.95 3.94
CA MET A 293 15.60 31.86 5.18
C MET A 293 15.92 33.04 6.10
N SER A 294 14.91 33.81 6.49
CA SER A 294 15.01 34.90 7.47
C SER A 294 14.56 34.41 8.85
N PHE A 295 15.04 35.04 9.92
CA PHE A 295 14.77 34.64 11.30
C PHE A 295 14.31 35.82 12.15
N LEU A 296 13.41 35.56 13.10
CA LEU A 296 13.03 36.49 14.16
C LEU A 296 13.13 35.77 15.51
N THR A 297 13.92 36.34 16.42
CA THR A 297 14.17 35.81 17.75
C THR A 297 13.76 36.84 18.79
N ILE A 298 12.94 36.43 19.75
CA ILE A 298 12.41 37.26 20.84
C ILE A 298 12.76 36.56 22.15
N VAL A 299 13.55 37.22 22.99
CA VAL A 299 14.02 36.68 24.28
C VAL A 299 13.58 37.60 25.41
N ARG A 300 12.83 37.07 26.38
CA ARG A 300 12.48 37.80 27.60
C ARG A 300 13.68 37.82 28.54
N LEU A 301 14.19 39.02 28.83
CA LEU A 301 15.31 39.25 29.73
C LEU A 301 14.88 39.43 31.19
N GLY A 302 13.66 39.91 31.44
CA GLY A 302 13.20 40.26 32.78
C GLY A 302 11.73 40.68 32.85
N LYS A 303 11.21 40.86 34.08
CA LYS A 303 9.91 41.48 34.37
C LYS A 303 9.99 43.00 34.26
#